data_AF-A0A8S3IJC7-F1
#
_entry.id   AF-A0A8S3IJC7-F1
#
_cell.length_a   1.000
_cell.length_b   1.000
_cell.length_c   1.000
_cell.angle_alpha   90.00
_cell.angle_beta   90.00
_cell.angle_gamma   90.00
#
_symmetry.space_group_name_H-M   'P 1'
#
loop_
_entity.id
_entity.type
_entity.pdbx_description
1 polymer ?
#
loop_
_entity_poly.entity_id
_entity_poly.type
_entity_poly.pdbx_seq_one_letter_code
_entity_poly.pdbx_strand_id
1 'polypeptide(L)'
;MAIIYTVFFLIVYCSLVYGKCQIHQDDESTQNVYKNMEKWKIFGNNLTVFSNGSTFSVGICSSPYNATDVAAIIQKESNVSYVLGNLDRVNLIQGDKWILLTYENGDSYDNVCNNLTRSASIMFVCGSNM
;
A
#
# COMPACT_ATOMS: atom_id res chain seq x y z
N MET A 1 -0.34 -28.66 -28.42
CA MET A 1 0.87 -27.94 -27.97
C MET A 1 0.69 -26.42 -27.86
N ALA A 2 -0.46 -25.82 -28.20
CA ALA A 2 -0.73 -24.38 -28.04
C ALA A 2 -1.37 -23.99 -26.70
N ILE A 3 -2.08 -24.93 -26.07
CA ILE A 3 -2.80 -24.71 -24.79
C ILE A 3 -1.82 -24.50 -23.63
N ILE A 4 -0.69 -25.20 -23.63
CA ILE A 4 0.33 -25.06 -22.57
C ILE A 4 0.97 -23.67 -22.62
N TYR A 5 1.31 -23.16 -23.81
CA TYR A 5 1.93 -21.84 -23.97
C TYR A 5 1.00 -20.69 -23.58
N THR A 6 -0.29 -20.78 -23.91
CA THR A 6 -1.28 -19.75 -23.56
C THR A 6 -1.54 -19.70 -22.06
N VAL A 7 -1.62 -20.86 -21.39
CA VAL A 7 -1.74 -20.93 -19.93
C VAL A 7 -0.48 -20.40 -19.24
N PHE A 8 0.71 -20.74 -19.74
CA PHE A 8 1.97 -20.27 -19.15
C PHE A 8 2.12 -18.75 -19.30
N PHE A 9 1.75 -18.18 -20.45
CA PHE A 9 1.74 -16.72 -20.66
C PHE A 9 0.79 -16.01 -19.69
N LEU A 10 -0.44 -16.51 -19.50
CA LEU A 10 -1.41 -15.91 -18.58
C LEU A 10 -0.93 -15.95 -17.11
N ILE A 11 -0.31 -17.04 -16.68
CA ILE A 11 0.22 -17.20 -15.31
C ILE A 11 1.36 -16.20 -15.05
N VAL A 12 2.26 -16.03 -16.02
CA VAL A 12 3.38 -15.07 -15.93
C VAL A 12 2.89 -13.62 -15.88
N TYR A 13 1.85 -13.27 -16.66
CA TYR A 13 1.27 -11.93 -16.61
C TYR A 13 0.53 -11.64 -15.31
N CYS A 14 -0.23 -12.60 -14.76
CA CYS A 14 -0.88 -12.43 -13.46
C CYS A 14 0.16 -12.11 -12.38
N SER A 15 1.20 -12.94 -12.26
CA SER A 15 2.21 -12.82 -11.20
C SER A 15 3.10 -11.56 -11.29
N LEU A 16 3.16 -10.89 -12.45
CA LEU A 16 3.90 -9.63 -12.62
C LEU A 16 3.12 -8.39 -12.15
N VAL A 17 1.81 -8.51 -11.93
CA VAL A 17 0.91 -7.42 -11.54
C VAL A 17 0.54 -7.48 -10.06
N TYR A 18 0.49 -8.69 -9.47
CA TYR A 18 0.25 -8.83 -8.03
C TYR A 18 1.46 -8.37 -7.22
N GLY A 19 1.23 -7.41 -6.32
CA GLY A 19 2.26 -6.88 -5.41
C GLY A 19 2.94 -5.57 -5.84
N LYS A 20 2.51 -4.95 -6.95
CA LYS A 20 2.99 -3.61 -7.34
C LYS A 20 2.05 -2.50 -6.87
N CYS A 21 2.63 -1.40 -6.44
CA CYS A 21 1.94 -0.18 -6.04
C CYS A 21 1.32 0.49 -7.28
N GLN A 22 -0.01 0.61 -7.33
CA GLN A 22 -0.75 1.24 -8.43
C GLN A 22 -1.26 2.61 -8.00
N ILE A 23 -0.61 3.66 -8.52
CA ILE A 23 -1.02 5.04 -8.27
C ILE A 23 -2.24 5.36 -9.14
N HIS A 24 -3.34 5.78 -8.53
CA HIS A 24 -4.60 6.05 -9.24
C HIS A 24 -4.59 7.38 -10.02
N GLN A 25 -3.72 8.31 -9.63
CA GLN A 25 -3.58 9.63 -10.27
C GLN A 25 -2.47 9.61 -11.33
N ASP A 26 -2.84 9.90 -12.57
CA ASP A 26 -1.92 9.95 -13.73
C ASP A 26 -1.62 11.41 -14.14
N ASP A 27 -1.13 12.19 -13.19
CA ASP A 27 -0.58 13.53 -13.47
C ASP A 27 0.95 13.55 -13.34
N GLU A 28 1.59 14.41 -14.11
CA GLU A 28 3.05 14.51 -14.17
C GLU A 28 3.69 14.80 -12.81
N SER A 29 3.01 15.60 -11.97
CA SER A 29 3.49 15.93 -10.63
C SER A 29 3.54 14.67 -9.77
N THR A 30 2.43 13.93 -9.68
CA THR A 30 2.33 12.67 -8.94
C THR A 30 3.36 11.63 -9.41
N GLN A 31 3.54 11.49 -10.73
CA GLN A 31 4.53 10.57 -11.30
C GLN A 31 5.98 10.96 -10.93
N ASN A 32 6.27 12.26 -10.83
CA ASN A 32 7.57 12.72 -10.36
C ASN A 32 7.79 12.41 -8.87
N VAL A 33 6.76 12.55 -8.03
CA VAL A 33 6.85 12.17 -6.61
C VAL A 33 7.13 10.67 -6.48
N TYR A 34 6.38 9.83 -7.20
CA TYR A 34 6.56 8.38 -7.21
C TYR A 34 8.00 7.98 -7.58
N LYS A 35 8.53 8.51 -8.69
CA LYS A 35 9.92 8.27 -9.13
C LYS A 35 10.95 8.74 -8.11
N ASN A 36 10.71 9.87 -7.45
CA ASN A 36 11.59 10.38 -6.40
C ASN A 36 11.60 9.45 -5.18
N MET A 37 10.43 8.95 -4.75
CA MET A 37 10.34 8.01 -3.64
C MET A 37 11.03 6.66 -3.95
N GLU A 38 10.92 6.16 -5.19
CA GLU A 38 11.71 5.01 -5.66
C GLU A 38 13.21 5.29 -5.56
N LYS A 39 13.65 6.45 -6.07
CA LYS A 39 15.05 6.86 -6.04
C LYS A 39 15.60 7.00 -4.62
N TRP A 40 14.80 7.49 -3.69
CA TRP A 40 15.16 7.63 -2.26
C TRP A 40 15.07 6.30 -1.50
N LYS A 41 14.72 5.20 -2.17
CA LYS A 41 14.60 3.86 -1.57
C LYS A 41 13.61 3.83 -0.41
N ILE A 42 12.55 4.61 -0.50
CA ILE A 42 11.45 4.62 0.48
C ILE A 42 10.58 3.38 0.29
N PHE A 43 10.41 2.90 -0.94
CA PHE A 43 9.60 1.72 -1.25
C PHE A 43 10.30 0.41 -0.87
N GLY A 44 9.50 -0.61 -0.54
CA GLY A 44 9.94 -1.92 -0.08
C GLY A 44 10.26 -2.00 1.42
N ASN A 45 10.26 -0.87 2.12
CA ASN A 45 10.47 -0.85 3.56
C ASN A 45 9.22 -1.34 4.29
N ASN A 46 9.47 -2.12 5.34
CA ASN A 46 8.43 -2.65 6.21
C ASN A 46 8.60 -2.07 7.60
N LEU A 47 7.51 -1.58 8.17
CA LEU A 47 7.44 -0.99 9.49
C LEU A 47 6.44 -1.76 10.33
N THR A 48 6.74 -1.89 11.61
CA THR A 48 5.78 -2.41 12.60
C THR A 48 5.56 -1.34 13.65
N VAL A 49 4.31 -0.95 13.85
CA VAL A 49 3.89 0.07 14.81
C VAL A 49 2.97 -0.56 15.84
N PHE A 50 3.20 -0.28 17.11
CA PHE A 50 2.35 -0.75 18.21
C PHE A 50 1.57 0.43 18.76
N SER A 51 0.24 0.30 18.83
CA SER A 51 -0.63 1.35 19.37
C SER A 51 -1.91 0.74 19.93
N ASN A 52 -2.29 1.15 21.14
CA ASN A 52 -3.53 0.73 21.82
C ASN A 52 -3.79 -0.79 21.80
N GLY A 53 -2.77 -1.60 22.07
CA GLY A 53 -2.89 -3.06 22.06
C GLY A 53 -3.00 -3.71 20.67
N SER A 54 -2.99 -2.90 19.60
CA SER A 54 -2.94 -3.36 18.21
C SER A 54 -1.53 -3.28 17.64
N THR A 55 -1.22 -4.21 16.73
CA THR A 55 0.01 -4.20 15.93
C THR A 55 -0.33 -3.85 14.49
N PHE A 56 0.33 -2.84 13.94
CA PHE A 56 0.19 -2.43 12.55
C PHE A 56 1.43 -2.85 11.78
N SER A 57 1.25 -3.67 10.75
CA SER A 57 2.32 -4.00 9.80
C SER A 57 2.09 -3.21 8.53
N VAL A 58 3.08 -2.40 8.17
CA VAL A 58 3.02 -1.42 7.08
C VAL A 58 4.12 -1.74 6.08
N GLY A 59 3.76 -2.02 4.84
CA GLY A 59 4.69 -2.11 3.73
C GLY A 59 4.55 -0.89 2.83
N ILE A 60 5.64 -0.15 2.62
CA ILE A 60 5.61 1.04 1.77
C ILE A 60 5.76 0.60 0.32
N CYS A 61 4.65 0.62 -0.42
CA CYS A 61 4.54 0.10 -1.80
C CYS A 61 5.05 -1.34 -1.92
N SER A 62 4.80 -2.15 -0.88
CA SER A 62 5.08 -3.58 -0.81
C SER A 62 4.10 -4.25 0.14
N SER A 63 3.88 -5.56 0.03
CA SER A 63 3.09 -6.29 1.02
C SER A 63 3.93 -6.60 2.28
N PRO A 64 3.41 -6.39 3.50
CA PRO A 64 4.09 -6.80 4.72
C PRO A 64 4.07 -8.32 4.92
N TYR A 65 5.08 -8.84 5.62
CA TYR A 65 5.38 -10.28 5.72
C TYR A 65 4.20 -11.19 6.16
N ASN A 66 3.23 -10.66 6.89
CA ASN A 66 2.07 -11.41 7.42
C ASN A 66 0.74 -11.04 6.75
N ALA A 67 0.77 -10.46 5.55
CA ALA A 67 -0.42 -10.00 4.84
C ALA A 67 -0.61 -10.74 3.50
N THR A 68 -1.79 -10.57 2.89
CA THR A 68 -2.02 -10.96 1.51
C THR A 68 -1.16 -10.13 0.56
N ASP A 69 -0.82 -10.65 -0.62
CA ASP A 69 0.03 -9.97 -1.61
C ASP A 69 -0.48 -8.60 -2.08
N VAL A 70 -1.77 -8.31 -1.88
CA VAL A 70 -2.42 -7.03 -2.24
C VAL A 70 -2.47 -6.01 -1.12
N ALA A 71 -2.29 -6.41 0.14
CA ALA A 71 -2.45 -5.51 1.28
C ALA A 71 -1.16 -4.70 1.51
N ALA A 72 -1.28 -3.39 1.67
CA ALA A 72 -0.16 -2.52 2.02
C ALA A 72 -0.04 -2.36 3.54
N ILE A 73 -1.18 -2.32 4.23
CA ILE A 73 -1.23 -2.10 5.68
C ILE A 73 -2.25 -3.06 6.29
N ILE A 74 -1.85 -3.76 7.34
CA ILE A 74 -2.73 -4.59 8.16
C ILE A 74 -2.68 -4.14 9.63
N GLN A 75 -3.83 -4.20 10.29
CA GLN A 75 -3.96 -4.09 11.74
C GLN A 75 -4.28 -5.47 12.30
N LYS A 76 -3.50 -5.91 13.29
CA LYS A 76 -3.77 -7.11 14.08
C LYS A 76 -4.18 -6.71 15.48
N GLU A 77 -5.38 -7.12 15.87
CA GLU A 77 -5.93 -6.96 17.21
C GLU A 77 -6.31 -8.34 17.76
N SER A 78 -5.56 -8.82 18.75
CA SER A 78 -5.71 -10.17 19.30
C SER A 78 -5.73 -11.27 18.21
N ASN A 79 -6.92 -11.80 17.90
CA ASN A 79 -7.14 -12.88 16.92
C ASN A 79 -7.75 -12.41 15.60
N VAL A 80 -7.99 -11.11 15.44
CA VAL A 80 -8.59 -10.52 14.23
C VAL A 80 -7.54 -9.69 13.50
N SER A 81 -7.56 -9.80 12.18
CA SER A 81 -6.72 -9.01 11.28
C SER A 81 -7.60 -8.25 10.32
N TYR A 82 -7.34 -6.96 10.16
CA TYR A 82 -8.03 -6.08 9.23
C TYR A 82 -7.03 -5.52 8.22
N VAL A 83 -7.40 -5.53 6.95
CA VAL A 83 -6.68 -4.79 5.90
C VAL A 83 -7.11 -3.33 5.98
N LEU A 84 -6.16 -2.42 6.10
CA LEU A 84 -6.45 -0.98 6.17
C LEU A 84 -6.31 -0.27 4.83
N GLY A 85 -5.66 -0.90 3.85
CA GLY A 85 -5.52 -0.37 2.50
C GLY A 85 -4.65 -1.27 1.61
N ASN A 86 -4.89 -1.19 0.31
CA ASN A 86 -4.30 -2.08 -0.69
C ASN A 86 -3.31 -1.37 -1.62
N LEU A 87 -2.41 -2.16 -2.18
CA LEU A 87 -1.40 -1.73 -3.15
C LEU A 87 -1.98 -1.37 -4.52
N ASP A 88 -3.20 -1.79 -4.84
CA ASP A 88 -3.87 -1.51 -6.12
C ASP A 88 -4.61 -0.16 -6.14
N ARG A 89 -4.74 0.49 -4.99
CA ARG A 89 -5.49 1.73 -4.82
C ARG A 89 -4.72 2.71 -3.95
N VAL A 90 -3.78 3.38 -4.61
CA VAL A 90 -2.84 4.29 -3.96
C VAL A 90 -3.03 5.69 -4.47
N ASN A 91 -3.11 6.63 -3.54
CA ASN A 91 -3.11 8.06 -3.82
C ASN A 91 -1.85 8.69 -3.23
N LEU A 92 -1.28 9.66 -3.94
CA LEU A 92 -0.02 10.29 -3.58
C LEU A 92 -0.14 11.80 -3.78
N ILE A 93 0.00 12.55 -2.69
CA ILE A 93 -0.08 14.01 -2.72
C ILE A 93 1.19 14.57 -2.09
N GLN A 94 1.77 15.58 -2.71
CA GLN A 94 2.93 16.31 -2.18
C GLN A 94 2.54 17.74 -1.79
N GLY A 95 3.03 18.18 -0.64
CA GLY A 95 3.16 19.59 -0.29
C GLY A 95 4.64 20.00 -0.21
N ASP A 96 4.89 21.27 0.13
CA ASP A 96 6.24 21.86 0.10
C ASP A 96 7.29 21.08 0.88
N LYS A 97 6.90 20.47 2.01
CA LYS A 97 7.80 19.76 2.93
C LYS A 97 7.26 18.42 3.40
N TRP A 98 6.32 17.84 2.66
CA TRP A 98 5.76 16.55 3.02
C TRP A 98 5.17 15.82 1.82
N ILE A 99 5.08 14.51 1.94
CA ILE A 99 4.42 13.62 1.00
C ILE A 99 3.41 12.80 1.79
N LEU A 100 2.18 12.75 1.33
CA LEU A 100 1.12 11.92 1.90
C LEU A 100 0.83 10.78 0.93
N LEU A 101 1.05 9.56 1.39
CA LEU A 101 0.78 8.32 0.67
C LEU A 101 -0.43 7.65 1.32
N THR A 102 -1.52 7.51 0.57
CA THR A 102 -2.78 6.93 1.05
C THR A 102 -3.07 5.63 0.33
N TYR A 103 -3.30 4.57 1.10
CA TYR A 103 -3.82 3.29 0.63
C TYR A 103 -5.31 3.22 0.91
N GLU A 104 -6.11 2.91 -0.10
CA GLU A 104 -7.57 2.81 -0.03
C GLU A 104 -8.04 1.36 -0.12
N ASN A 105 -9.36 1.16 -0.07
CA ASN A 105 -10.04 -0.11 -0.29
C ASN A 105 -9.62 -1.24 0.68
N GLY A 106 -9.32 -0.90 1.93
CA GLY A 106 -9.24 -1.89 3.00
C GLY A 106 -10.60 -2.49 3.36
N ASP A 107 -10.64 -3.31 4.40
CA ASP A 107 -11.86 -3.95 4.88
C ASP A 107 -12.90 -2.90 5.31
N SER A 108 -14.18 -3.16 5.06
CA SER A 108 -15.27 -2.30 5.51
C SER A 108 -15.39 -2.26 7.03
N TYR A 109 -15.67 -1.08 7.59
CA TYR A 109 -16.03 -0.98 8.99
C TYR A 109 -17.34 -1.71 9.27
N ASP A 110 -17.43 -2.36 10.44
CA ASP A 110 -18.67 -2.95 10.92
C ASP A 110 -19.42 -1.93 11.78
N ASN A 111 -20.62 -1.52 11.35
CA ASN A 111 -21.58 -0.70 12.12
C ASN A 111 -21.09 0.70 12.52
N VAL A 112 -19.96 1.16 11.98
CA VAL A 112 -19.42 2.51 12.15
C VAL A 112 -19.01 3.07 10.79
N CYS A 113 -18.86 4.39 10.70
CA CYS A 113 -18.43 5.07 9.47
C CYS A 113 -19.28 4.71 8.24
N ASN A 114 -20.58 4.44 8.40
CA ASN A 114 -21.49 4.01 7.33
C ASN A 114 -20.98 2.81 6.51
N ASN A 115 -20.24 1.89 7.13
CA ASN A 115 -19.63 0.72 6.49
C ASN A 115 -18.68 1.07 5.33
N LEU A 116 -18.10 2.27 5.36
CA LEU A 116 -17.06 2.66 4.42
C LEU A 116 -15.85 1.72 4.56
N THR A 117 -15.13 1.53 3.45
CA THR A 117 -13.86 0.81 3.43
C THR A 117 -12.81 1.57 4.21
N ARG A 118 -11.97 0.86 4.96
CA ARG A 118 -10.81 1.45 5.62
C ARG A 118 -9.84 2.03 4.58
N SER A 119 -9.20 3.12 4.97
CA SER A 119 -8.07 3.71 4.26
C SER A 119 -7.01 4.09 5.29
N ALA A 120 -5.74 3.99 4.92
CA ALA A 120 -4.62 4.33 5.78
C ALA A 120 -3.65 5.26 5.05
N SER A 121 -3.17 6.28 5.75
CA SER A 121 -2.23 7.26 5.19
C SER A 121 -0.94 7.29 5.97
N ILE A 122 0.18 7.36 5.24
CA ILE A 122 1.52 7.55 5.77
C ILE A 122 1.99 8.93 5.32
N MET A 123 2.35 9.76 6.27
CA MET A 123 2.91 11.08 5.99
C MET A 123 4.42 11.04 6.16
N PHE A 124 5.13 11.28 5.06
CA PHE A 124 6.56 11.54 5.07
C PHE A 124 6.74 13.04 5.24
N VAL A 125 7.29 13.47 6.36
CA VAL A 125 7.62 14.88 6.60
C VAL A 125 9.10 15.07 6.33
N CYS A 126 9.45 16.12 5.58
CA CYS A 126 10.83 16.55 5.44
C CYS A 126 11.31 17.01 6.82
N GLY A 127 12.13 16.19 7.46
CA GLY A 127 12.83 16.58 8.67
C GLY A 127 13.89 17.62 8.33
N SER A 128 13.90 18.75 9.03
CA SER A 128 15.01 19.72 9.00
C SER A 128 16.18 19.32 9.92
N ASN A 129 16.15 18.10 10.45
CA ASN A 129 16.98 17.60 11.53
C ASN A 129 17.51 16.22 11.09
N MET A 130 18.79 15.87 11.20
CA MET A 130 19.93 16.45 11.95
C MET A 130 21.24 16.10 11.25
#